data_AF-A0A3B1ABH4-F1
#
_entry.id   AF-A0A3B1ABH4-F1
#
_cell.length_a   1.000
_cell.length_b   1.000
_cell.length_c   1.000
_cell.angle_alpha   90.00
_cell.angle_beta   90.00
_cell.angle_gamma   90.00
#
_symmetry.space_group_name_H-M   'P 1'
#
loop_
_entity.id
_entity.type
_entity.pdbx_description
1 polymer ?
#
loop_
_entity_poly.entity_id
_entity_poly.type
_entity_poly.pdbx_seq_one_letter_code
_entity_poly.pdbx_strand_id
1 'polypeptide(L)' 'MAVIPMGKQNFQHLPRQGESSSIPTRSKRFFAAEASWYFNTREDERQGPFKNLGEAKAGLKTYLRRCGIVHFSD' A
#
# COMPACT_ATOMS: atom_id res chain seq x y z
N MET A 1 13.66 -2.78 35.09
CA MET A 1 12.52 -2.45 34.21
C MET A 1 13.05 -2.45 32.78
N ALA A 2 12.94 -3.58 32.07
CA ALA A 2 13.46 -3.68 30.71
C ALA A 2 12.42 -3.13 29.73
N VAL A 3 12.76 -2.03 29.07
CA VAL A 3 11.95 -1.47 28.00
C VAL A 3 12.00 -2.41 26.79
N ILE A 4 10.86 -3.02 26.46
CA ILE A 4 10.70 -3.83 25.25
C ILE A 4 10.63 -2.85 24.07
N PRO A 5 11.57 -2.88 23.10
CA PRO A 5 11.43 -2.05 21.91
C PRO A 5 10.23 -2.57 21.11
N MET A 6 9.25 -1.70 20.81
CA MET A 6 8.12 -2.05 19.94
C MET A 6 8.66 -2.61 18.62
N GLY A 7 8.41 -3.90 18.41
CA GLY A 7 8.95 -4.69 17.32
C GLY A 7 8.72 -4.06 15.94
N LYS A 8 9.79 -3.98 15.17
CA LYS A 8 9.72 -3.85 13.71
C LYS A 8 8.88 -5.01 13.20
N GLN A 9 7.67 -4.74 12.74
CA GLN A 9 6.81 -5.76 12.13
C GLN A 9 7.40 -6.18 10.77
N ASN A 10 8.36 -7.09 10.84
CA ASN A 10 8.96 -7.75 9.70
C ASN A 10 8.04 -8.94 9.36
N PHE A 11 6.93 -8.66 8.69
CA PHE A 11 6.14 -9.71 8.05
C PHE A 11 6.95 -10.20 6.84
N GLN A 12 7.93 -11.08 7.09
CA GLN A 12 8.53 -11.87 6.04
C GLN A 12 7.42 -12.77 5.49
N HIS A 13 6.80 -12.31 4.40
CA HIS A 13 5.92 -13.14 3.60
C HIS A 13 6.75 -14.36 3.17
N LEU A 14 6.22 -15.58 3.29
CA LEU A 14 6.91 -16.74 2.76
C LEU A 14 6.90 -16.67 1.22
N PRO A 15 7.97 -17.13 0.55
CA PRO A 15 7.99 -17.23 -0.91
C PRO A 15 6.80 -18.07 -1.38
N ARG A 16 6.31 -17.82 -2.60
CA ARG A 16 5.21 -18.63 -3.13
C ARG A 16 5.68 -20.08 -3.22
N GLN A 17 4.74 -21.02 -3.14
CA GLN A 17 5.07 -22.44 -3.24
C GLN A 17 5.87 -22.70 -4.54
N GLY A 18 7.08 -23.24 -4.41
CA GLY A 18 7.99 -23.51 -5.53
C GLY A 18 9.03 -22.41 -5.82
N GLU A 19 8.97 -21.25 -5.16
CA GLU A 19 10.01 -20.21 -5.25
C GLU A 19 11.11 -20.47 -4.19
N SER A 20 12.38 -20.50 -4.61
CA SER A 20 13.54 -20.71 -3.71
C SER A 20 14.29 -19.41 -3.36
N SER A 21 13.91 -18.29 -3.96
CA SER A 21 14.59 -17.00 -3.79
C SER A 21 14.00 -16.14 -2.67
N SER A 22 14.78 -15.19 -2.15
CA SER A 22 14.28 -14.18 -1.22
C SER A 22 13.21 -13.32 -1.89
N ILE A 23 12.14 -12.99 -1.16
CA ILE A 23 11.10 -12.11 -1.68
C ILE A 23 11.64 -10.69 -1.87
N PRO A 24 11.48 -10.08 -3.06
CA PRO A 24 11.88 -8.69 -3.27
C PRO A 24 11.05 -7.75 -2.40
N THR A 25 11.67 -6.66 -1.95
CA THR A 25 10.97 -5.61 -1.21
C THR A 25 9.85 -5.02 -2.07
N ARG A 26 8.62 -5.10 -1.59
CA ARG A 26 7.46 -4.51 -2.28
C ARG A 26 7.25 -3.10 -1.77
N SER A 27 7.31 -2.12 -2.66
CA SER A 27 6.98 -0.72 -2.32
C SER A 27 5.56 -0.62 -1.79
N LYS A 28 5.37 0.13 -0.71
CA LYS A 28 4.03 0.48 -0.22
C LYS A 28 3.37 1.39 -1.25
N ARG A 29 2.10 1.11 -1.58
CA ARG A 29 1.35 1.91 -2.55
C ARG A 29 0.98 3.30 -2.02
N PHE A 30 0.99 3.51 -0.70
CA PHE A 30 0.65 4.80 -0.09
C PHE A 30 1.89 5.46 0.50
N PHE A 31 2.02 6.77 0.31
CA PHE A 31 3.11 7.56 0.87
C PHE A 31 2.63 8.99 1.16
N ALA A 32 3.36 9.69 2.03
CA ALA A 32 3.13 11.10 2.32
C ALA A 32 4.27 11.94 1.75
N ALA A 33 3.93 13.07 1.15
CA ALA A 33 4.87 14.09 0.67
C ALA A 33 4.25 15.47 0.90
N GLU A 34 5.04 16.45 1.36
CA GLU A 34 4.58 17.85 1.53
C GLU A 34 3.26 17.97 2.30
N ALA A 35 3.19 17.31 3.47
CA ALA A 35 2.00 17.25 4.33
C ALA A 35 0.72 16.65 3.70
N SER A 36 0.84 16.06 2.51
CA SER A 36 -0.26 15.44 1.77
C SER A 36 -0.03 13.94 1.55
N TRP A 37 -1.10 13.20 1.38
CA TRP A 37 -1.08 11.76 1.12
C TRP A 37 -1.31 11.46 -0.36
N TYR A 38 -0.66 10.39 -0.83
CA TYR A 38 -0.72 9.95 -2.22
C TYR A 38 -0.74 8.42 -2.29
N PHE A 39 -1.10 7.90 -3.47
CA PHE A 39 -0.82 6.51 -3.81
C PHE A 39 -0.27 6.30 -5.22
N ASN A 40 0.56 5.28 -5.42
CA ASN A 40 1.08 4.89 -6.74
C ASN A 40 0.15 3.87 -7.42
N THR A 41 -0.11 4.11 -8.71
CA THR A 41 -0.65 3.11 -9.62
C THR A 41 0.44 2.15 -10.08
N ARG A 42 0.08 1.14 -10.87
CA ARG A 42 1.05 0.19 -11.44
C ARG A 42 1.90 0.84 -12.55
N GLU A 43 1.38 1.90 -13.15
CA GLU A 43 1.99 2.67 -14.24
C GLU A 43 2.88 3.82 -13.71
N ASP A 44 3.30 3.73 -12.44
CA ASP A 44 4.10 4.73 -11.72
C ASP A 44 3.45 6.13 -11.61
N GLU A 45 2.15 6.22 -11.86
CA GLU A 45 1.39 7.46 -11.71
C GLU A 45 1.03 7.69 -10.24
N ARG A 46 1.32 8.88 -9.73
CA ARG A 46 0.96 9.32 -8.37
C ARG A 46 -0.44 9.91 -8.36
N GLN A 47 -1.32 9.38 -7.53
CA GLN A 47 -2.68 9.88 -7.33
C GLN A 47 -2.80 10.62 -6.00
N GLY A 48 -3.44 11.78 -6.01
CA GLY A 48 -3.58 12.70 -4.88
C GLY A 48 -3.52 14.15 -5.37
N PRO A 49 -3.28 15.14 -4.48
CA PRO A 49 -3.07 15.00 -3.03
C PRO A 49 -4.35 14.67 -2.25
N PHE A 50 -4.20 13.93 -1.15
CA PHE A 50 -5.25 13.64 -0.17
C PHE A 50 -4.88 14.22 1.20
N LYS A 51 -5.85 14.63 2.00
CA LYS A 51 -5.59 15.26 3.30
C LYS A 51 -5.05 14.27 4.33
N ASN A 52 -5.46 13.01 4.24
CA ASN A 52 -5.09 11.95 5.16
C ASN A 52 -5.07 10.58 4.46
N LEU A 53 -4.51 9.57 5.13
CA LEU A 53 -4.43 8.20 4.62
C LEU A 53 -5.81 7.58 4.35
N GLY A 54 -6.86 7.97 5.09
CA GLY A 54 -8.22 7.49 4.89
C GLY A 54 -8.79 7.91 3.54
N GLU A 55 -8.64 9.19 3.20
CA GLU A 55 -9.01 9.74 1.90
C GLU A 55 -8.24 9.08 0.76
N ALA A 56 -6.93 8.87 0.91
CA ALA A 56 -6.13 8.17 -0.10
C ALA A 56 -6.63 6.73 -0.33
N LYS A 57 -7.01 6.00 0.73
CA LYS A 57 -7.60 4.66 0.62
C LYS A 57 -8.96 4.69 -0.09
N ALA A 58 -9.80 5.68 0.20
CA ALA A 58 -11.08 5.86 -0.50
C ALA A 58 -10.84 6.17 -1.99
N GLY A 59 -9.89 7.07 -2.31
CA GLY A 59 -9.46 7.37 -3.67
C GLY A 59 -8.97 6.13 -4.43
N LEU A 60 -8.20 5.25 -3.78
CA LEU A 60 -7.79 3.99 -4.38
C LEU A 60 -8.99 3.09 -4.73
N LYS A 61 -10.01 2.99 -3.86
CA LYS A 61 -11.22 2.20 -4.17
C LYS A 61 -11.93 2.74 -5.40
N THR A 62 -12.10 4.06 -5.49
CA THR A 62 -12.70 4.73 -6.66
C THR A 62 -11.88 4.49 -7.92
N TYR A 63 -10.56 4.62 -7.84
CA TYR A 63 -9.65 4.33 -8.95
C TYR A 63 -9.82 2.89 -9.47
N LEU A 64 -9.80 1.90 -8.57
CA LEU A 64 -9.94 0.50 -8.97
C LEU A 64 -11.30 0.18 -9.58
N ARG A 65 -12.37 0.84 -9.10
CA ARG A 65 -13.72 0.76 -9.70
C ARG A 65 -13.72 1.33 -11.13
N ARG A 66 -13.11 2.50 -11.34
CA ARG A 66 -12.97 3.13 -12.66
C ARG A 66 -12.19 2.26 -13.64
N CYS A 67 -11.18 1.54 -13.16
CA CYS A 67 -10.40 0.61 -13.97
C CYS A 67 -11.12 -0.72 -14.26
N GLY A 68 -12.33 -0.95 -13.73
CA GLY A 68 -13.03 -2.23 -13.87
C GLY A 68 -12.34 -3.40 -13.17
N ILE A 69 -11.40 -3.14 -12.26
CA ILE A 69 -10.63 -4.17 -11.55
C ILE A 69 -11.47 -4.80 -10.43
N VAL A 70 -12.35 -4.00 -9.81
CA VAL A 70 -13.24 -4.45 -8.74
C VAL A 70 -14.66 -3.99 -9.01
N HIS A 71 -15.59 -4.93 -9.01
CA HIS A 71 -17.01 -4.69 -8.96
C HIS A 71 -17.45 -4.92 -7.51
N PHE A 72 -17.94 -3.86 -6.85
CA PHE A 72 -18.57 -4.00 -5.53
C PHE A 72 -20.08 -4.01 -5.77
N SER A 73 -20.76 -5.06 -5.31
CA SER A 73 -22.21 -5.02 -5.13
C SER A 73 -22.48 -4.07 -3.98
N ASP A 74 -23.18 -2.97 -4.24
CA ASP A 74 -23.69 -2.05 -3.22
C ASP A 74 -24.85 -2.70 -2.45
#